data_AF-A0A4P7SPJ4-F1
#
_entry.id   AF-A0A4P7SPJ4-F1
#
_cell.length_a   1.000
_cell.length_b   1.000
_cell.length_c   1.000
_cell.angle_alpha   90.00
_cell.angle_beta   90.00
_cell.angle_gamma   90.00
#
_symmetry.space_group_name_H-M   'P 1'
#
loop_
_entity.id
_entity.type
_entity.pdbx_description
1 polymer ?
#
loop_
_entity_poly.entity_id
_entity_poly.type
_entity_poly.pdbx_seq_one_letter_code
_entity_poly.pdbx_strand_id
1 'polypeptide(L)'
;MGIFEHRTPPQGAVLPTPHGPGDSPLPADPADGAGEATGAAGDSAADPVTAEPVTAEPATAAPATAPAPSDLGHTVDDLNPAERIWLAQQRTLLADLCDDPADAAAVAALFDRVRTQWSEAAERPDHRPLADAFGVALGDLVVAQAPALRWAAASDRYGTEIVLAHDAPQVLVYPLASVGQYWEDARPGWFAAQVERLTQTVRAALDSGG
;
A
#
# COMPACT_ATOMS: atom_id res chain seq x y z
N MET A 1 26.45 -57.57 -4.24
CA MET A 1 25.22 -57.13 -3.53
C MET A 1 25.68 -56.45 -2.24
N GLY A 2 25.99 -55.15 -2.18
CA GLY A 2 25.20 -54.00 -2.65
C GLY A 2 24.37 -53.47 -1.47
N ILE A 3 25.01 -53.12 -0.34
CA ILE A 3 25.08 -51.76 0.26
C ILE A 3 23.78 -50.93 0.02
N PHE A 4 22.87 -50.94 0.99
CA PHE A 4 21.85 -49.91 1.15
C PHE A 4 22.12 -49.18 2.47
N GLU A 5 22.78 -48.04 2.35
CA GLU A 5 22.99 -47.07 3.42
C GLU A 5 21.64 -46.49 3.83
N HIS A 6 21.22 -46.75 5.08
CA HIS A 6 20.19 -45.96 5.76
C HIS A 6 20.76 -44.57 6.05
N ARG A 7 20.57 -43.61 5.12
CA ARG A 7 20.77 -42.19 5.41
C ARG A 7 19.55 -41.64 6.15
N THR A 8 19.69 -41.52 7.45
CA THR A 8 18.87 -40.66 8.31
C THR A 8 19.06 -39.20 7.87
N PRO A 9 18.00 -38.43 7.57
CA PRO A 9 18.14 -36.99 7.38
C PRO A 9 18.42 -36.31 8.74
N PRO A 10 19.27 -35.27 8.79
CA PRO A 10 19.56 -34.56 10.03
C PRO A 10 18.31 -33.80 10.51
N GLN A 11 17.98 -33.98 11.80
CA GLN A 11 17.01 -33.15 12.51
C GLN A 11 17.56 -31.72 12.60
N GLY A 12 17.19 -30.88 11.62
CA GLY A 12 17.44 -29.45 11.63
C GLY A 12 16.67 -28.78 12.76
N ALA A 13 17.38 -27.92 13.50
CA ALA A 13 16.91 -27.20 14.67
C ALA A 13 15.57 -26.48 14.44
N VAL A 14 14.61 -26.75 15.33
CA VAL A 14 13.38 -25.97 15.48
C VAL A 14 13.75 -24.62 16.09
N LEU A 15 13.68 -23.56 15.28
CA LEU A 15 13.74 -22.18 15.78
C LEU A 15 12.38 -21.81 16.39
N PRO A 16 12.34 -21.19 17.58
CA PRO A 16 11.09 -20.82 18.23
C PRO A 16 10.38 -19.67 17.49
N THR A 17 9.06 -19.81 17.35
CA THR A 17 8.12 -18.80 16.89
C THR A 17 8.22 -17.54 17.76
N PRO A 18 8.38 -16.33 17.21
CA PRO A 18 8.27 -15.11 18.01
C PRO A 18 6.81 -14.91 18.47
N HIS A 19 6.62 -14.88 19.78
CA HIS A 19 5.38 -14.51 20.44
C HIS A 19 4.98 -13.07 20.08
N GLY A 20 3.78 -12.89 19.54
CA GLY A 20 3.13 -11.57 19.47
C GLY A 20 2.75 -11.07 20.87
N PRO A 21 2.80 -9.76 21.13
CA PRO A 21 2.47 -9.24 22.44
C PRO A 21 0.95 -9.20 22.65
N GLY A 22 0.54 -9.82 23.76
CA GLY A 22 -0.19 -9.10 24.81
C GLY A 22 -1.64 -8.73 24.53
N ASP A 23 -2.53 -9.62 24.96
CA ASP A 23 -3.82 -9.33 25.58
C ASP A 23 -3.90 -7.89 26.15
N SER A 24 -4.86 -7.10 25.66
CA SER A 24 -5.31 -5.87 26.31
C SER A 24 -6.84 -5.85 26.30
N PRO A 25 -7.49 -5.69 27.47
CA PRO A 25 -8.93 -5.82 27.60
C PRO A 25 -9.69 -4.62 27.04
N LEU A 26 -10.87 -4.92 26.47
CA LEU A 26 -11.89 -3.98 26.01
C LEU A 26 -12.30 -2.97 27.10
N PRO A 27 -12.42 -1.66 26.81
CA PRO A 27 -13.18 -0.75 27.65
C PRO A 27 -14.69 -0.90 27.39
N ALA A 28 -15.44 -0.92 28.49
CA ALA A 28 -16.89 -1.02 28.55
C ALA A 28 -17.60 0.24 28.02
N ASP A 29 -18.75 0.00 27.39
CA ASP A 29 -19.77 0.95 26.96
C ASP A 29 -20.45 1.62 28.17
N PRO A 30 -20.73 2.94 28.13
CA PRO A 30 -21.88 3.48 28.85
C PRO A 30 -22.89 4.14 27.90
N ALA A 31 -24.04 3.47 27.79
CA ALA A 31 -25.28 4.05 27.29
C ALA A 31 -26.00 4.88 28.36
N ASP A 32 -26.69 5.90 27.85
CA ASP A 32 -27.90 6.57 28.35
C ASP A 32 -27.84 7.58 29.51
N GLY A 33 -28.42 8.76 29.23
CA GLY A 33 -28.68 9.82 30.21
C GLY A 33 -29.19 11.11 29.56
N ALA A 34 -30.52 11.22 29.45
CA ALA A 34 -31.30 12.34 28.93
C ALA A 34 -31.11 13.69 29.65
N GLY A 35 -31.55 14.79 29.02
CA GLY A 35 -32.00 15.98 29.76
C GLY A 35 -31.86 17.36 29.10
N GLU A 36 -32.91 17.75 28.36
CA GLU A 36 -33.57 19.07 28.37
C GLU A 36 -32.88 20.39 27.99
N ALA A 37 -33.75 21.32 27.62
CA ALA A 37 -33.51 22.49 26.79
C ALA A 37 -33.76 23.82 27.53
N THR A 38 -33.41 24.91 26.83
CA THR A 38 -33.97 26.29 26.87
C THR A 38 -33.32 27.37 27.76
N GLY A 39 -33.15 28.55 27.14
CA GLY A 39 -32.85 29.86 27.76
C GLY A 39 -31.75 30.64 27.00
N ALA A 40 -32.03 31.37 25.92
CA ALA A 40 -32.59 32.74 25.82
C ALA A 40 -31.55 33.90 25.88
N ALA A 41 -31.35 34.53 24.70
CA ALA A 41 -31.34 35.97 24.37
C ALA A 41 -30.27 36.99 24.88
N GLY A 42 -29.83 37.84 23.94
CA GLY A 42 -29.16 39.16 24.08
C GLY A 42 -27.92 39.25 23.18
N ASP A 43 -27.84 39.88 22.00
CA ASP A 43 -28.20 41.22 21.45
C ASP A 43 -27.29 42.40 21.87
N SER A 44 -26.44 42.86 20.94
CA SER A 44 -25.87 44.22 20.73
C SER A 44 -24.51 44.12 19.98
N ALA A 45 -24.41 44.45 18.68
CA ALA A 45 -24.19 45.79 18.10
C ALA A 45 -22.88 46.46 18.60
N ALA A 46 -21.78 46.41 17.83
CA ALA A 46 -21.34 47.39 16.81
C ALA A 46 -20.65 48.64 17.39
N ASP A 47 -19.36 48.85 17.11
CA ASP A 47 -18.85 49.87 16.17
C ASP A 47 -17.29 49.84 16.08
N PRO A 48 -16.69 50.45 15.03
CA PRO A 48 -15.32 50.25 14.58
C PRO A 48 -14.35 51.30 15.11
N VAL A 49 -13.05 51.04 14.96
CA VAL A 49 -12.01 52.07 15.12
C VAL A 49 -11.23 52.20 13.82
N THR A 50 -11.24 53.41 13.28
CA THR A 50 -10.60 53.82 12.03
C THR A 50 -9.17 54.32 12.28
N ALA A 51 -8.25 53.83 11.45
CA ALA A 51 -7.00 54.40 10.89
C ALA A 51 -5.86 54.90 11.82
N GLU A 52 -4.62 54.48 11.50
CA GLU A 52 -3.65 55.29 10.71
C GLU A 52 -2.38 54.47 10.36
N PRO A 53 -1.61 54.88 9.34
CA PRO A 53 -0.75 54.01 8.55
C PRO A 53 0.69 54.01 9.06
N VAL A 54 1.33 52.83 9.06
CA VAL A 54 2.78 52.71 9.15
C VAL A 54 3.34 52.42 7.78
N THR A 55 3.94 53.44 7.19
CA THR A 55 4.87 53.36 6.07
C THR A 55 6.04 52.47 6.48
N ALA A 56 6.17 51.30 5.86
CA ALA A 56 7.40 50.53 5.85
C ALA A 56 7.88 50.40 4.40
N GLU A 57 9.12 50.83 4.20
CA GLU A 57 9.90 50.79 2.96
C GLU A 57 9.91 49.43 2.25
N PRO A 58 10.22 49.42 0.94
CA PRO A 58 10.27 48.19 0.16
C PRO A 58 11.46 47.35 0.62
N ALA A 59 11.20 46.35 1.46
CA ALA A 59 12.11 45.23 1.58
C ALA A 59 12.14 44.54 0.20
N THR A 60 13.27 44.67 -0.49
CA THR A 60 13.64 43.86 -1.65
C THR A 60 13.32 42.41 -1.34
N ALA A 61 12.18 41.93 -1.85
CA ALA A 61 11.82 40.52 -1.79
C ALA A 61 12.84 39.79 -2.66
N ALA A 62 13.86 39.23 -2.00
CA ALA A 62 14.59 38.10 -2.54
C ALA A 62 13.55 37.10 -3.07
N PRO A 63 13.78 36.47 -4.24
CA PRO A 63 12.81 35.53 -4.78
C PRO A 63 12.56 34.47 -3.70
N ALA A 64 11.31 34.42 -3.21
CA ALA A 64 10.85 33.35 -2.37
C ALA A 64 11.14 32.07 -3.15
N THR A 65 12.16 31.34 -2.69
CA THR A 65 12.42 29.98 -3.15
C THR A 65 11.10 29.25 -2.98
N ALA A 66 10.48 28.87 -4.10
CA ALA A 66 9.32 28.00 -4.07
C ALA A 66 9.65 26.84 -3.14
N PRO A 67 8.75 26.43 -2.23
CA PRO A 67 9.02 25.28 -1.38
C PRO A 67 9.43 24.12 -2.29
N ALA A 68 10.60 23.54 -2.01
CA ALA A 68 11.05 22.33 -2.67
C ALA A 68 9.92 21.29 -2.62
N PRO A 69 9.77 20.44 -3.65
CA PRO A 69 8.76 19.39 -3.65
C PRO A 69 8.88 18.65 -2.32
N SER A 70 7.75 18.57 -1.61
CA SER A 70 7.67 18.09 -0.24
C SER A 70 8.48 16.81 -0.09
N ASP A 71 9.50 16.85 0.76
CA ASP A 71 10.15 15.64 1.24
C ASP A 71 9.06 14.83 1.91
N LEU A 72 8.56 13.81 1.21
CA LEU A 72 7.46 12.96 1.67
C LEU A 72 7.88 12.12 2.89
N GLY A 73 9.10 12.32 3.39
CA GLY A 73 9.63 11.70 4.60
C GLY A 73 9.87 10.21 4.41
N HIS A 74 9.97 9.76 3.15
CA HIS A 74 10.28 8.38 2.81
C HIS A 74 11.68 8.25 2.20
N THR A 75 12.37 7.17 2.53
CA THR A 75 13.58 6.74 1.81
C THR A 75 13.21 5.63 0.83
N VAL A 76 13.87 5.60 -0.32
CA VAL A 76 13.70 4.54 -1.33
C VAL A 76 15.04 3.87 -1.52
N ASP A 77 15.11 2.60 -1.16
CA ASP A 77 16.30 1.76 -1.25
C ASP A 77 16.08 0.60 -2.23
N ASP A 78 17.17 0.06 -2.77
CA ASP A 78 17.10 -1.17 -3.54
C ASP A 78 16.66 -2.34 -2.65
N LEU A 79 15.94 -3.30 -3.22
CA LEU A 79 15.53 -4.49 -2.48
C LEU A 79 16.74 -5.24 -1.91
N ASN A 80 16.66 -5.67 -0.65
CA ASN A 80 17.64 -6.57 -0.09
C ASN A 80 17.46 -8.01 -0.67
N PRO A 81 18.42 -8.93 -0.45
CA PRO A 81 18.31 -10.30 -0.99
C PRO A 81 17.08 -11.07 -0.50
N ALA A 82 16.64 -10.86 0.75
CA ALA A 82 15.48 -11.56 1.30
C ALA A 82 14.18 -11.09 0.62
N GLU A 83 14.03 -9.79 0.38
CA GLU A 83 12.88 -9.22 -0.32
C GLU A 83 12.81 -9.69 -1.78
N ARG A 84 13.95 -9.81 -2.46
CA ARG A 84 14.00 -10.38 -3.83
C ARG A 84 13.59 -11.85 -3.85
N ILE A 85 14.05 -12.64 -2.88
CA ILE A 85 13.63 -14.04 -2.73
C ILE A 85 12.13 -14.12 -2.44
N TRP A 86 11.63 -13.28 -1.55
CA TRP A 86 10.21 -13.24 -1.21
C TRP A 86 9.35 -12.89 -2.43
N LEU A 87 9.72 -11.87 -3.22
CA LEU A 87 9.04 -11.57 -4.49
C LEU A 87 9.06 -12.75 -5.46
N ALA A 88 10.19 -13.46 -5.57
CA ALA A 88 10.28 -14.64 -6.43
C ALA A 88 9.34 -15.76 -5.96
N GLN A 89 9.20 -15.97 -4.65
CA GLN A 89 8.26 -16.93 -4.08
C GLN A 89 6.80 -16.57 -4.42
N GLN A 90 6.43 -15.29 -4.30
CA GLN A 90 5.10 -14.82 -4.68
C GLN A 90 4.80 -15.06 -6.16
N ARG A 91 5.78 -14.83 -7.05
CA ARG A 91 5.65 -15.15 -8.48
C ARG A 91 5.45 -16.63 -8.73
N THR A 92 6.16 -17.50 -8.03
CA THR A 92 5.98 -18.96 -8.13
C THR A 92 4.58 -19.37 -7.69
N LEU A 93 4.08 -18.85 -6.56
CA LEU A 93 2.72 -19.14 -6.10
C LEU A 93 1.66 -18.76 -7.14
N LEU A 94 1.82 -17.62 -7.80
CA LEU A 94 0.89 -17.21 -8.86
C LEU A 94 1.03 -18.08 -10.11
N ALA A 95 2.25 -18.41 -10.53
CA ALA A 95 2.51 -19.24 -11.71
C ALA A 95 1.97 -20.67 -11.55
N ASP A 96 1.88 -21.18 -10.32
CA ASP A 96 1.25 -22.48 -10.03
C ASP A 96 -0.29 -22.43 -10.20
N LEU A 97 -0.89 -21.23 -10.17
CA LEU A 97 -2.34 -21.01 -10.27
C LEU A 97 -2.79 -20.40 -11.60
N CYS A 98 -1.86 -19.81 -12.37
CA CYS A 98 -2.13 -19.06 -13.60
C CYS A 98 -1.25 -19.57 -14.75
N ASP A 99 -1.88 -19.99 -15.85
CA ASP A 99 -1.15 -20.48 -17.04
C ASP A 99 -0.25 -19.41 -17.66
N ASP A 100 -0.70 -18.14 -17.65
CA ASP A 100 0.08 -16.99 -18.13
C ASP A 100 0.02 -15.85 -17.10
N PRO A 101 1.02 -15.75 -16.19
CA PRO A 101 1.08 -14.67 -15.21
C PRO A 101 1.52 -13.32 -15.80
N ALA A 102 1.94 -13.27 -17.07
CA ALA A 102 2.31 -12.05 -17.77
C ALA A 102 1.13 -11.41 -18.52
N ASP A 103 0.05 -12.17 -18.75
CA ASP A 103 -1.19 -11.65 -19.32
C ASP A 103 -2.11 -11.06 -18.23
N ALA A 104 -2.33 -9.75 -18.30
CA ALA A 104 -3.20 -9.04 -17.38
C ALA A 104 -4.64 -9.59 -17.35
N ALA A 105 -5.16 -10.07 -18.49
CA ALA A 105 -6.51 -10.62 -18.56
C ALA A 105 -6.60 -11.98 -17.85
N ALA A 106 -5.60 -12.85 -18.04
CA ALA A 106 -5.50 -14.13 -17.36
C ALA A 106 -5.41 -13.96 -15.83
N VAL A 107 -4.53 -13.06 -15.36
CA VAL A 107 -4.36 -12.78 -13.92
C VAL A 107 -5.63 -12.17 -13.32
N ALA A 108 -6.29 -11.23 -14.02
CA ALA A 108 -7.54 -10.63 -13.55
C ALA A 108 -8.67 -11.67 -13.43
N ALA A 109 -8.80 -12.57 -14.42
CA ALA A 109 -9.79 -13.64 -14.38
C ALA A 109 -9.50 -14.66 -13.26
N LEU A 110 -8.22 -14.92 -12.96
CA LEU A 110 -7.83 -15.73 -11.81
C LEU A 110 -8.19 -15.03 -10.50
N PHE A 111 -7.88 -13.74 -10.36
CA PHE A 111 -8.22 -12.94 -9.17
C PHE A 111 -9.72 -13.00 -8.87
N ASP A 112 -10.56 -12.73 -9.87
CA ASP A 112 -12.02 -12.75 -9.70
C ASP A 112 -12.52 -14.12 -9.22
N ARG A 113 -11.97 -15.20 -9.78
CA ARG A 113 -12.33 -16.57 -9.40
C ARG A 113 -11.91 -16.89 -7.96
N VAL A 114 -10.65 -16.61 -7.61
CA VAL A 114 -10.09 -16.88 -6.28
C VAL A 114 -10.82 -16.05 -5.22
N ARG A 115 -11.03 -14.75 -5.47
CA ARG A 115 -11.74 -13.88 -4.54
C ARG A 115 -13.19 -14.31 -4.37
N THR A 116 -13.87 -14.71 -5.44
CA THR A 116 -15.25 -15.23 -5.36
C THR A 116 -15.32 -16.47 -4.49
N GLN A 117 -14.46 -17.46 -4.75
CA GLN A 117 -14.36 -18.69 -3.94
C GLN A 117 -14.06 -18.39 -2.47
N TRP A 118 -13.12 -17.48 -2.20
CA TRP A 118 -12.80 -17.03 -0.84
C TRP A 118 -14.01 -16.38 -0.16
N SER A 119 -14.76 -15.53 -0.87
CA SER A 119 -15.91 -14.82 -0.29
C SER A 119 -17.10 -15.74 0.04
N GLU A 120 -17.27 -16.81 -0.74
CA GLU A 120 -18.32 -17.81 -0.62
C GLU A 120 -17.98 -18.94 0.38
N ALA A 121 -16.71 -19.06 0.78
CA ALA A 121 -16.28 -20.05 1.75
C ALA A 121 -16.98 -19.83 3.10
N ALA A 122 -17.51 -20.92 3.68
CA ALA A 122 -18.17 -20.88 4.98
C ALA A 122 -17.23 -20.44 6.10
N GLU A 123 -15.97 -20.85 6.02
CA GLU A 123 -14.87 -20.36 6.83
C GLU A 123 -13.83 -19.76 5.88
N ARG A 124 -13.63 -18.44 5.98
CA ARG A 124 -12.72 -17.72 5.09
C ARG A 124 -11.29 -17.88 5.61
N PRO A 125 -10.40 -18.54 4.86
CA PRO A 125 -9.00 -18.63 5.27
C PRO A 125 -8.35 -17.25 5.25
N ASP A 126 -7.20 -17.12 5.90
CA ASP A 126 -6.38 -15.91 5.79
C ASP A 126 -6.07 -15.62 4.31
N HIS A 127 -6.48 -14.45 3.84
CA HIS A 127 -6.30 -14.05 2.45
C HIS A 127 -4.90 -13.51 2.18
N ARG A 128 -4.12 -13.18 3.22
CA ARG A 128 -2.87 -12.46 3.09
C ARG A 128 -1.88 -13.10 2.09
N PRO A 129 -1.64 -14.43 2.12
CA PRO A 129 -0.73 -15.05 1.16
C PRO A 129 -1.16 -14.86 -0.30
N LEU A 130 -2.46 -14.93 -0.59
CA LEU A 130 -2.98 -14.73 -1.95
C LEU A 130 -2.96 -13.25 -2.33
N ALA A 131 -3.35 -12.36 -1.42
CA ALA A 131 -3.31 -10.92 -1.66
C ALA A 131 -1.88 -10.43 -1.95
N ASP A 132 -0.87 -10.93 -1.23
CA ASP A 132 0.53 -10.63 -1.51
C ASP A 132 0.96 -11.15 -2.89
N ALA A 133 0.59 -12.38 -3.27
CA ALA A 133 0.89 -12.94 -4.59
C ALA A 133 0.27 -12.12 -5.74
N PHE A 134 -1.00 -11.73 -5.60
CA PHE A 134 -1.67 -10.85 -6.57
C PHE A 134 -1.12 -9.42 -6.54
N GLY A 135 -0.65 -8.92 -5.40
CA GLY A 135 0.04 -7.64 -5.30
C GLY A 135 1.35 -7.64 -6.08
N VAL A 136 2.13 -8.72 -6.00
CA VAL A 136 3.32 -8.89 -6.84
C VAL A 136 2.97 -8.98 -8.32
N ALA A 137 1.93 -9.73 -8.67
CA ALA A 137 1.42 -9.80 -10.04
C ALA A 137 1.02 -8.43 -10.59
N LEU A 138 0.28 -7.65 -9.80
CA LEU A 138 -0.13 -6.30 -10.14
C LEU A 138 1.08 -5.41 -10.41
N GLY A 139 2.10 -5.49 -9.56
CA GLY A 139 3.33 -4.74 -9.75
C GLY A 139 4.09 -5.15 -11.02
N ASP A 140 4.23 -6.45 -11.29
CA ASP A 140 4.90 -6.95 -12.49
C ASP A 140 4.17 -6.52 -13.77
N LEU A 141 2.84 -6.56 -13.79
CA LEU A 141 2.02 -6.07 -14.91
C LEU A 141 2.19 -4.56 -15.13
N VAL A 142 2.28 -3.78 -14.05
CA VAL A 142 2.55 -2.34 -14.15
C VAL A 142 3.96 -2.08 -14.70
N VAL A 143 4.99 -2.79 -14.23
CA VAL A 143 6.37 -2.68 -14.74
C VAL A 143 6.46 -3.07 -16.21
N ALA A 144 5.73 -4.11 -16.64
CA ALA A 144 5.69 -4.52 -18.05
C ALA A 144 5.20 -3.39 -18.98
N GLN A 145 4.31 -2.52 -18.48
CA GLN A 145 3.77 -1.38 -19.24
C GLN A 145 4.53 -0.06 -18.99
N ALA A 146 5.31 0.01 -17.91
CA ALA A 146 6.14 1.16 -17.55
C ALA A 146 7.54 0.69 -17.08
N PRO A 147 8.44 0.31 -18.01
CA PRO A 147 9.73 -0.31 -17.66
C PRO A 147 10.72 0.60 -16.92
N ALA A 148 10.41 1.90 -16.80
CA ALA A 148 11.19 2.85 -16.00
C ALA A 148 10.99 2.62 -14.49
N LEU A 149 9.88 2.01 -14.08
CA LEU A 149 9.66 1.62 -12.69
C LEU A 149 10.55 0.44 -12.30
N ARG A 150 11.03 0.44 -11.07
CA ARG A 150 11.75 -0.69 -10.45
C ARG A 150 11.10 -1.09 -9.14
N TRP A 151 11.19 -2.38 -8.81
CA TRP A 151 10.90 -2.83 -7.45
C TRP A 151 11.93 -2.28 -6.46
N ALA A 152 11.46 -1.70 -5.36
CA ALA A 152 12.27 -1.04 -4.34
C ALA A 152 11.64 -1.22 -2.95
N ALA A 153 12.39 -0.90 -1.90
CA ALA A 153 11.89 -0.81 -0.53
C ALA A 153 11.68 0.68 -0.19
N ALA A 154 10.46 1.07 0.13
CA ALA A 154 10.18 2.41 0.65
C ALA A 154 10.02 2.34 2.16
N SER A 155 10.75 3.18 2.90
CA SER A 155 10.63 3.28 4.35
C SER A 155 10.12 4.66 4.76
N ASP A 156 9.13 4.71 5.62
CA ASP A 156 8.60 5.94 6.21
C ASP A 156 8.37 5.77 7.73
N ARG A 157 7.60 6.69 8.34
CA ARG A 157 7.27 6.63 9.78
C ARG A 157 6.39 5.44 10.18
N TYR A 158 5.74 4.77 9.24
CA TYR A 158 4.82 3.65 9.45
C TYR A 158 5.47 2.29 9.20
N GLY A 159 6.62 2.27 8.53
CA GLY A 159 7.41 1.06 8.34
C GLY A 159 8.08 1.01 6.97
N THR A 160 8.56 -0.18 6.62
CA THR A 160 9.17 -0.47 5.32
C THR A 160 8.23 -1.34 4.50
N GLU A 161 7.99 -0.96 3.25
CA GLU A 161 7.16 -1.70 2.31
C GLU A 161 7.85 -1.90 0.95
N ILE A 162 7.60 -3.03 0.30
CA ILE A 162 8.03 -3.30 -1.07
C ILE A 162 7.08 -2.59 -2.06
N VAL A 163 7.66 -1.73 -2.89
CA VAL A 163 6.94 -0.82 -3.79
C VAL A 163 7.52 -0.86 -5.20
N LEU A 164 6.85 -0.21 -6.15
CA LEU A 164 7.48 0.24 -7.38
C LEU A 164 7.90 1.70 -7.26
N ALA A 165 9.10 2.03 -7.72
CA ALA A 165 9.67 3.36 -7.63
C ALA A 165 10.25 3.86 -8.95
N HIS A 166 10.17 5.16 -9.16
CA HIS A 166 10.94 5.94 -10.13
C HIS A 166 11.50 7.18 -9.42
N ASP A 167 12.74 7.57 -9.72
CA ASP A 167 13.43 8.61 -8.94
C ASP A 167 13.14 10.04 -9.44
N ALA A 168 13.01 10.22 -10.77
CA ALA A 168 12.88 11.55 -11.38
C ALA A 168 12.03 11.52 -12.67
N PRO A 169 10.73 11.88 -12.64
CA PRO A 169 9.98 12.37 -11.48
C PRO A 169 9.80 11.28 -10.42
N GLN A 170 9.71 11.68 -9.15
CA GLN A 170 9.48 10.74 -8.06
C GLN A 170 8.08 10.15 -8.18
N VAL A 171 8.00 8.82 -8.34
CA VAL A 171 6.74 8.06 -8.41
C VAL A 171 6.86 6.85 -7.50
N LEU A 172 5.88 6.65 -6.62
CA LEU A 172 5.73 5.43 -5.82
C LEU A 172 4.39 4.78 -6.11
N VAL A 173 4.41 3.45 -6.30
CA VAL A 173 3.21 2.63 -6.42
C VAL A 173 3.28 1.51 -5.39
N TYR A 174 2.20 1.31 -4.65
CA TYR A 174 2.10 0.34 -3.55
C TYR A 174 1.17 -0.81 -3.95
N PRO A 175 1.60 -1.74 -4.83
CA PRO A 175 0.71 -2.75 -5.38
C PRO A 175 0.29 -3.79 -4.33
N LEU A 176 1.17 -4.12 -3.37
CA LEU A 176 0.87 -5.04 -2.26
C LEU A 176 -0.19 -4.45 -1.33
N ALA A 177 0.03 -3.25 -0.80
CA ALA A 177 -0.98 -2.55 0.00
C ALA A 177 -2.29 -2.38 -0.76
N SER A 178 -2.25 -2.04 -2.05
CA SER A 178 -3.47 -1.88 -2.85
C SER A 178 -4.29 -3.17 -2.88
N VAL A 179 -3.69 -4.32 -3.19
CA VAL A 179 -4.46 -5.58 -3.22
C VAL A 179 -4.93 -5.98 -1.83
N GLY A 180 -4.06 -5.87 -0.81
CA GLY A 180 -4.44 -6.18 0.57
C GLY A 180 -5.59 -5.32 1.09
N GLN A 181 -5.56 -4.01 0.82
CA GLN A 181 -6.58 -3.06 1.25
C GLN A 181 -7.94 -3.34 0.62
N TYR A 182 -7.97 -3.68 -0.68
CA TYR A 182 -9.21 -3.82 -1.42
C TYR A 182 -9.70 -5.28 -1.53
N TRP A 183 -8.97 -6.27 -0.98
CA TRP A 183 -9.32 -7.68 -1.11
C TRP A 183 -10.77 -7.99 -0.75
N GLU A 184 -11.21 -7.54 0.44
CA GLU A 184 -12.53 -7.85 0.96
C GLU A 184 -13.65 -7.19 0.14
N ASP A 185 -13.41 -5.98 -0.37
CA ASP A 185 -14.40 -5.17 -1.09
C ASP A 185 -14.32 -5.32 -2.61
N ALA A 186 -13.29 -5.98 -3.14
CA ALA A 186 -13.04 -6.10 -4.57
C ALA A 186 -14.22 -6.77 -5.28
N ARG A 187 -14.84 -6.05 -6.21
CA ARG A 187 -15.90 -6.58 -7.07
C ARG A 187 -15.28 -7.28 -8.29
N PRO A 188 -16.01 -8.18 -8.98
CA PRO A 188 -15.53 -8.74 -10.24
C PRO A 188 -15.06 -7.65 -11.21
N GLY A 189 -13.91 -7.86 -11.83
CA GLY A 189 -13.25 -6.90 -12.71
C GLY A 189 -12.42 -5.81 -12.01
N TRP A 190 -12.39 -5.79 -10.67
CA TRP A 190 -11.61 -4.79 -9.92
C TRP A 190 -10.13 -4.85 -10.28
N PHE A 191 -9.55 -6.04 -10.38
CA PHE A 191 -8.11 -6.20 -10.65
C PHE A 191 -7.73 -5.65 -12.03
N ALA A 192 -8.49 -5.98 -13.08
CA ALA A 192 -8.27 -5.45 -14.42
C ALA A 192 -8.34 -3.90 -14.43
N ALA A 193 -9.39 -3.34 -13.82
CA ALA A 193 -9.55 -1.89 -13.72
C ALA A 193 -8.42 -1.23 -12.91
N GLN A 194 -7.87 -1.92 -11.91
CA GLN A 194 -6.77 -1.43 -11.10
C GLN A 194 -5.44 -1.42 -11.89
N VAL A 195 -5.15 -2.48 -12.66
CA VAL A 195 -3.99 -2.51 -13.57
C VAL A 195 -4.06 -1.31 -14.53
N GLU A 196 -5.19 -1.15 -15.22
CA GLU A 196 -5.37 -0.05 -16.18
C GLU A 196 -5.20 1.33 -15.54
N ARG A 197 -5.82 1.54 -14.37
CA ARG A 197 -5.74 2.81 -13.63
C ARG A 197 -4.31 3.12 -13.20
N LEU A 198 -3.60 2.16 -12.63
CA LEU A 198 -2.21 2.35 -12.20
C LEU A 198 -1.31 2.64 -13.39
N THR A 199 -1.42 1.88 -14.48
CA THR A 199 -0.64 2.10 -15.70
C THR A 199 -0.90 3.49 -16.30
N GLN A 200 -2.15 3.94 -16.36
CA GLN A 200 -2.49 5.28 -16.86
C GLN A 200 -1.95 6.39 -15.95
N THR A 201 -2.07 6.20 -14.63
CA THR A 201 -1.59 7.18 -13.63
C THR A 201 -0.08 7.31 -13.67
N VAL A 202 0.64 6.18 -13.72
CA VAL A 202 2.10 6.15 -13.83
C VAL A 202 2.55 6.83 -15.12
N ARG A 203 1.94 6.50 -16.26
CA ARG A 203 2.29 7.11 -17.56
C ARG A 203 2.13 8.63 -17.51
N ALA A 204 0.98 9.11 -17.03
CA ALA A 204 0.73 10.55 -16.91
C ALA A 204 1.74 11.24 -15.99
N ALA A 205 2.13 10.60 -14.88
CA ALA A 205 3.13 11.13 -13.96
C ALA A 205 4.52 11.22 -14.61
N LEU A 206 4.93 10.19 -15.35
CA LEU A 206 6.22 10.16 -16.06
C LEU A 206 6.28 11.19 -17.19
N ASP A 207 5.19 11.35 -17.96
CA ASP A 207 5.10 12.33 -19.05
C ASP A 207 5.10 13.78 -18.54
N SER A 208 4.63 14.02 -17.31
CA SER A 208 4.60 15.36 -16.70
C SER A 208 5.94 15.81 -16.12
N GLY A 209 6.90 14.90 -15.97
CA GLY A 209 8.23 15.20 -15.42
C GLY A 209 9.36 15.32 -16.46
N GLY A 210 9.03 15.19 -17.75
CA GLY A 210 9.98 15.26 -18.88
C GLY A 210 10.06 16.62 -19.56
#